data_AF-A0A3E4JIC9-F1
#
_entry.id   AF-A0A3E4JIC9-F1
#
_cell.length_a   1.000
_cell.length_b   1.000
_cell.length_c   1.000
_cell.angle_alpha   90.00
_cell.angle_beta   90.00
_cell.angle_gamma   90.00
#
_symmetry.space_group_name_H-M   'P 1'
#
loop_
_entity.id
_entity.type
_entity.pdbx_description
1 polymer ?
#
loop_
_entity_poly.entity_id
_entity_poly.type
_entity_poly.pdbx_seq_one_letter_code
_entity_poly.pdbx_strand_id
1 'polypeptide(L)'
;MKLGYIHSNREEQIRVMQVLKMTSESVALDELGIGRIRDAFADRMFPGISTLQKHMKYFSLMPQLYRKATEKRYNRLSEVKAEIIRLERIMTKNLHDGSTDKRGITGSEMIGKSGNNYVKYDPAYIYNSGLQTFGILRSPQLYELIYSTSKALHNAPKVTKTDNEDTNDDADEKSGLFQFCSFPNVDYDFTQKCTLDLTVEDKDFIVDHILNAEACQGTLLRYIVDNPDFAIADSFEQIPFHHLPQEIGELQDLARRFADFIYMVHIRYNYIYSQYQDEEMRIEFQEKLEEYRNSGTDIDKVLNAVSIRENSGKWFCKEVAERIAANDIEEDGGLDQLIINRERRVKGTRRKIGNPAYIYNKRNRIHYYKLTYRWETVKTFAEELRKEAING
;
A
#
# COMPACT_ATOMS: atom_id res chain seq x y z
N MET A 1 5.38 31.96 30.40
CA MET A 1 5.93 30.69 29.86
C MET A 1 5.01 29.54 30.23
N LYS A 2 4.35 28.93 29.25
CA LYS A 2 3.80 27.58 29.37
C LYS A 2 4.18 26.83 28.10
N LEU A 3 5.38 26.25 28.12
CA LEU A 3 5.82 25.27 27.14
C LEU A 3 4.99 24.01 27.40
N GLY A 4 3.93 23.83 26.60
CA GLY A 4 3.25 22.54 26.50
C GLY A 4 4.23 21.54 25.91
N TYR A 5 4.58 20.52 26.70
CA TYR A 5 5.37 19.39 26.25
C TYR A 5 4.61 18.66 25.14
N ILE A 6 5.00 18.92 23.88
CA ILE A 6 4.60 18.08 22.75
C ILE A 6 5.46 16.82 22.85
N HIS A 7 4.96 15.78 23.51
CA HIS A 7 5.48 14.43 23.32
C HIS A 7 4.99 13.97 21.95
N SER A 8 5.70 14.36 20.88
CA SER A 8 5.45 13.84 19.55
C SER A 8 5.65 12.32 19.62
N ASN A 9 4.54 11.57 19.58
CA ASN A 9 4.56 10.13 19.77
C ASN A 9 5.47 9.51 18.70
N ARG A 10 6.51 8.81 19.13
CA ARG A 10 7.47 8.11 18.26
C ARG A 10 6.74 7.16 17.31
N GLU A 11 5.59 6.63 17.70
CA GLU A 11 4.74 5.76 16.87
C GLU A 11 3.93 6.53 15.83
N GLU A 12 3.51 7.76 16.14
CA GLU A 12 2.88 8.65 15.17
C GLU A 12 3.92 9.11 14.13
N GLN A 13 5.16 9.37 14.57
CA GLN A 13 6.28 9.57 13.65
C GLN A 13 6.59 8.32 12.84
N ILE A 14 6.53 7.11 13.43
CA ILE A 14 6.71 5.85 12.69
C ILE A 14 5.57 5.65 11.69
N ARG A 15 4.32 5.95 12.04
CA ARG A 15 3.15 5.90 11.14
C ARG A 15 3.32 6.91 10.00
N VAL A 16 3.68 8.15 10.29
CA VAL A 16 3.96 9.17 9.28
C VAL A 16 5.12 8.74 8.39
N MET A 17 6.20 8.20 8.97
CA MET A 17 7.34 7.68 8.22
C MET A 17 7.01 6.41 7.43
N GLN A 18 6.06 5.60 7.89
CA GLN A 18 5.53 4.42 7.19
C GLN A 18 4.70 4.85 6.00
N VAL A 19 3.74 5.77 6.18
CA VAL A 19 2.97 6.38 5.09
C VAL A 19 3.94 6.97 4.07
N LEU A 20 4.87 7.83 4.51
CA LEU A 20 5.90 8.42 3.66
C LEU A 20 6.80 7.37 2.98
N LYS A 21 7.08 6.23 3.63
CA LYS A 21 7.91 5.16 3.05
C LYS A 21 7.16 4.28 2.08
N MET A 22 5.88 3.98 2.32
CA MET A 22 4.98 3.30 1.38
C MET A 22 4.79 4.16 0.11
N THR A 23 4.69 5.48 0.28
CA THR A 23 4.77 6.49 -0.81
C THR A 23 6.12 6.44 -1.52
N SER A 24 7.23 6.25 -0.79
CA SER A 24 8.59 6.29 -1.37
C SER A 24 9.08 5.00 -2.01
N GLU A 25 8.61 3.82 -1.58
CA GLU A 25 9.13 2.53 -2.05
C GLU A 25 8.33 1.92 -3.19
N SER A 26 7.08 2.38 -3.43
CA SER A 26 6.37 2.00 -4.65
C SER A 26 6.96 2.66 -5.90
N VAL A 27 7.73 3.76 -5.79
CA VAL A 27 8.48 4.41 -6.89
C VAL A 27 9.72 5.13 -6.33
N ALA A 28 10.74 4.36 -5.97
CA ALA A 28 11.98 4.88 -5.38
C ALA A 28 12.92 5.62 -6.35
N LEU A 29 12.43 6.08 -7.51
CA LEU A 29 13.23 6.89 -8.44
C LEU A 29 12.53 8.03 -9.18
N ASP A 30 11.25 8.32 -8.96
CA ASP A 30 10.49 9.35 -9.69
C ASP A 30 11.33 10.58 -10.13
N GLU A 31 11.78 10.58 -11.39
CA GLU A 31 12.65 11.62 -11.94
C GLU A 31 11.93 12.97 -12.08
N LEU A 32 10.59 12.96 -12.17
CA LEU A 32 9.78 14.14 -12.45
C LEU A 32 8.91 14.60 -11.27
N GLY A 33 8.97 13.91 -10.13
CA GLY A 33 8.28 14.31 -8.90
C GLY A 33 6.74 14.23 -9.00
N ILE A 34 6.20 13.25 -9.73
CA ILE A 34 4.77 12.96 -9.91
C ILE A 34 4.20 11.95 -8.91
N GLY A 35 5.04 11.36 -8.06
CA GLY A 35 4.69 10.26 -7.17
C GLY A 35 3.60 10.59 -6.16
N ARG A 36 3.52 11.86 -5.71
CA ARG A 36 2.43 12.32 -4.84
C ARG A 36 1.07 12.29 -5.53
N ILE A 37 1.02 12.62 -6.83
CA ILE A 37 -0.23 12.57 -7.60
C ILE A 37 -0.63 11.11 -7.81
N ARG A 38 0.33 10.25 -8.21
CA ARG A 38 0.14 8.80 -8.32
C ARG A 38 -0.43 8.22 -7.03
N ASP A 39 0.20 8.50 -5.89
CA ASP A 39 -0.22 7.94 -4.61
C ASP A 39 -1.58 8.47 -4.17
N ALA A 40 -1.90 9.74 -4.44
CA ALA A 40 -3.22 10.28 -4.14
C ALA A 40 -4.34 9.61 -4.96
N PHE A 41 -4.09 9.26 -6.24
CA PHE A 41 -5.02 8.44 -7.02
C PHE A 41 -5.12 7.02 -6.45
N ALA A 42 -3.99 6.38 -6.13
CA ALA A 42 -3.96 5.04 -5.57
C ALA A 42 -4.68 4.96 -4.22
N ASP A 43 -4.49 5.93 -3.34
CA ASP A 43 -5.14 5.99 -2.02
C ASP A 43 -6.65 6.24 -2.13
N ARG A 44 -7.09 6.99 -3.14
CA ARG A 44 -8.51 7.27 -3.38
C ARG A 44 -9.26 6.06 -3.99
N MET A 45 -8.58 5.24 -4.79
CA MET A 45 -9.16 4.03 -5.39
C MET A 45 -9.00 2.78 -4.52
N PHE A 46 -7.84 2.64 -3.87
CA PHE A 46 -7.40 1.42 -3.17
C PHE A 46 -6.82 1.76 -1.78
N PRO A 47 -7.64 2.36 -0.89
CA PRO A 47 -7.19 2.72 0.45
C PRO A 47 -6.69 1.48 1.21
N GLY A 48 -5.60 1.63 1.97
CA GLY A 48 -5.04 0.54 2.78
C GLY A 48 -4.20 -0.49 2.02
N ILE A 49 -4.20 -0.44 0.68
CA ILE A 49 -3.42 -1.33 -0.17
C ILE A 49 -2.03 -0.75 -0.45
N SER A 50 -1.02 -1.60 -0.44
CA SER A 50 0.39 -1.26 -0.67
C SER A 50 1.09 -2.26 -1.56
N THR A 51 2.01 -1.80 -2.40
CA THR A 51 2.84 -2.68 -3.24
C THR A 51 3.76 -3.62 -2.44
N LEU A 52 4.00 -3.30 -1.17
CA LEU A 52 4.76 -4.15 -0.25
C LEU A 52 3.94 -5.35 0.25
N GLN A 53 2.61 -5.25 0.28
CA GLN A 53 1.74 -6.35 0.68
C GLN A 53 1.69 -7.39 -0.44
N LYS A 54 1.62 -8.67 -0.06
CA LYS A 54 1.74 -9.81 -1.00
C LYS A 54 0.58 -10.80 -0.92
N HIS A 55 -0.02 -10.96 0.25
CA HIS A 55 -1.16 -11.86 0.45
C HIS A 55 -2.17 -11.25 1.41
N MET A 56 -3.45 -11.44 1.13
CA MET A 56 -4.55 -10.99 1.96
C MET A 56 -4.57 -11.70 3.33
N LYS A 57 -4.08 -12.95 3.40
CA LYS A 57 -4.03 -13.77 4.63
C LYS A 57 -3.42 -13.03 5.84
N TYR A 58 -2.45 -12.13 5.62
CA TYR A 58 -1.85 -11.36 6.69
C TYR A 58 -2.82 -10.40 7.39
N PHE A 59 -3.88 -9.94 6.73
CA PHE A 59 -4.93 -9.13 7.38
C PHE A 59 -5.72 -9.91 8.44
N SER A 60 -5.78 -11.24 8.34
CA SER A 60 -6.31 -12.12 9.38
C SER A 60 -5.23 -12.56 10.39
N LEU A 61 -4.02 -12.88 9.92
CA LEU A 61 -2.95 -13.39 10.79
C LEU A 61 -2.39 -12.34 11.75
N MET A 62 -2.22 -11.09 11.32
CA MET A 62 -1.60 -10.07 12.17
C MET A 62 -2.42 -9.78 13.44
N PRO A 63 -3.76 -9.65 13.39
CA PRO A 63 -4.58 -9.62 14.59
C PRO A 63 -4.39 -10.82 15.51
N GLN A 64 -4.39 -12.06 14.98
CA GLN A 64 -4.18 -13.26 15.78
C GLN A 64 -2.81 -13.22 16.49
N LEU A 65 -1.78 -12.75 15.78
CA LEU A 65 -0.44 -12.57 16.33
C LEU A 65 -0.43 -11.54 17.47
N TYR A 66 -1.12 -10.41 17.30
CA TYR A 66 -1.23 -9.39 18.35
C TYR A 66 -1.97 -9.92 19.57
N ARG A 67 -3.04 -10.71 19.38
CA ARG A 67 -3.74 -11.41 20.48
C ARG A 67 -2.78 -12.34 21.22
N LYS A 68 -2.04 -13.17 20.49
CA LYS A 68 -1.06 -14.11 21.06
C LYS A 68 0.03 -13.40 21.85
N ALA A 69 0.47 -12.24 21.37
CA ALA A 69 1.44 -11.41 22.06
C ALA A 69 0.93 -10.92 23.43
N THR A 70 -0.38 -10.78 23.65
CA THR A 70 -0.93 -10.38 24.96
C THR A 70 -0.83 -11.48 26.03
N GLU A 71 -0.70 -12.76 25.65
CA GLU A 71 -0.66 -13.91 26.57
C GLU A 71 0.66 -14.02 27.35
N LYS A 72 1.71 -13.35 26.87
CA LYS A 72 3.02 -13.33 27.51
C LYS A 72 3.08 -12.21 28.53
N ARG A 73 3.64 -12.47 29.70
CA ARG A 73 3.93 -11.45 30.71
C ARG A 73 5.17 -10.66 30.34
N TYR A 74 5.06 -9.33 30.32
CA TYR A 74 6.16 -8.42 30.05
C TYR A 74 6.56 -7.60 31.26
N ASN A 75 7.86 -7.41 31.45
CA ASN A 75 8.39 -6.46 32.42
C ASN A 75 8.60 -5.09 31.77
N ARG A 76 9.00 -5.04 30.50
CA ARG A 76 9.32 -3.80 29.76
C ARG A 76 8.62 -3.75 28.41
N LEU A 77 8.23 -2.55 27.98
CA LEU A 77 7.58 -2.33 26.67
C LEU A 77 8.42 -2.86 25.49
N SER A 78 9.75 -2.73 25.58
CA SER A 78 10.67 -3.22 24.54
C SER A 78 10.59 -4.73 24.28
N GLU A 79 10.12 -5.51 25.26
CA GLU A 79 9.96 -6.96 25.13
C GLU A 79 8.79 -7.33 24.22
N VAL A 80 7.78 -6.47 24.10
CA VAL A 80 6.62 -6.70 23.22
C VAL A 80 7.04 -6.74 21.76
N LYS A 81 7.89 -5.80 21.34
CA LYS A 81 8.40 -5.78 19.96
C LYS A 81 9.22 -7.04 19.64
N ALA A 82 10.06 -7.47 20.57
CA ALA A 82 10.82 -8.70 20.41
C ALA A 82 9.90 -9.93 20.32
N GLU A 83 8.80 -9.94 21.08
CA GLU A 83 7.82 -11.02 21.03
C GLU A 83 7.05 -11.04 19.70
N ILE A 84 6.64 -9.89 19.17
CA ILE A 84 6.00 -9.81 17.84
C ILE A 84 6.92 -10.40 16.77
N ILE A 85 8.19 -10.00 16.72
CA ILE A 85 9.17 -10.53 15.76
C ILE A 85 9.36 -12.05 15.95
N ARG A 86 9.36 -12.53 17.20
CA ARG A 86 9.46 -13.96 17.51
C ARG A 86 8.24 -14.72 16.95
N LEU A 87 7.04 -14.21 17.16
CA LEU A 87 5.80 -14.80 16.65
C LEU A 87 5.73 -14.74 15.12
N GLU A 88 6.20 -13.66 14.49
CA GLU A 88 6.26 -13.54 13.03
C GLU A 88 7.19 -14.59 12.41
N ARG A 89 8.31 -14.89 13.05
CA ARG A 89 9.22 -15.96 12.60
C ARG A 89 8.55 -17.33 12.66
N ILE A 90 7.78 -17.61 13.72
CA ILE A 90 7.01 -18.85 13.85
C ILE A 90 5.95 -18.91 12.74
N MET A 91 5.15 -17.85 12.60
CA MET A 91 4.14 -17.71 11.54
C MET A 91 4.75 -17.93 10.15
N THR A 92 5.90 -17.32 9.87
CA THR A 92 6.62 -17.46 8.59
C THR A 92 7.00 -18.89 8.30
N LYS A 93 7.55 -19.59 9.30
CA LYS A 93 7.92 -21.00 9.16
C LYS A 93 6.68 -21.84 8.86
N ASN A 94 5.61 -21.66 9.62
CA ASN A 94 4.39 -22.46 9.46
C ASN A 94 3.68 -22.16 8.13
N LEU A 95 3.63 -20.90 7.70
CA LEU A 95 3.16 -20.52 6.36
C LEU A 95 3.99 -21.19 5.27
N HIS A 96 5.32 -21.18 5.39
CA HIS A 96 6.20 -21.79 4.40
C HIS A 96 6.06 -23.31 4.33
N ASP A 97 5.89 -23.96 5.49
CA ASP A 97 5.77 -25.42 5.57
C ASP A 97 4.36 -25.89 5.17
N GLY A 98 3.33 -25.07 5.42
CA GLY A 98 1.93 -25.38 5.12
C GLY A 98 1.46 -24.97 3.72
N SER A 99 2.12 -24.03 3.05
CA SER A 99 1.67 -23.52 1.74
C SER A 99 2.35 -24.24 0.58
N THR A 100 1.56 -24.57 -0.44
CA THR A 100 2.06 -25.15 -1.70
C THR A 100 2.86 -24.14 -2.51
N ASP A 101 2.33 -22.93 -2.67
CA ASP A 101 3.04 -21.78 -3.20
C ASP A 101 3.64 -20.96 -2.05
N LYS A 102 4.94 -20.67 -2.15
CA LYS A 102 5.73 -19.99 -1.12
C LYS A 102 6.13 -18.58 -1.52
N ARG A 103 5.83 -18.19 -2.77
CA ARG A 103 6.11 -16.83 -3.28
C ARG A 103 5.38 -15.83 -2.41
N GLY A 104 6.00 -14.68 -2.13
CA GLY A 104 5.39 -13.61 -1.35
C GLY A 104 5.35 -13.80 0.17
N ILE A 105 5.76 -14.95 0.71
CA ILE A 105 5.92 -15.14 2.17
C ILE A 105 7.07 -14.27 2.68
N THR A 106 6.73 -13.27 3.49
CA THR A 106 7.70 -12.31 4.03
C THR A 106 8.63 -13.02 5.02
N GLY A 107 9.95 -12.85 4.82
CA GLY A 107 10.96 -13.43 5.71
C GLY A 107 11.20 -14.94 5.54
N SER A 108 10.66 -15.57 4.49
CA SER A 108 10.92 -16.98 4.15
C SER A 108 12.42 -17.30 4.04
N GLU A 109 13.22 -16.39 3.49
CA GLU A 109 14.69 -16.51 3.40
C GLU A 109 15.42 -16.53 4.76
N MET A 110 14.72 -16.21 5.85
CA MET A 110 15.26 -16.15 7.22
C MET A 110 14.95 -17.42 8.03
N ILE A 111 14.21 -18.36 7.46
CA ILE A 111 13.94 -19.65 8.11
C ILE A 111 15.28 -20.37 8.34
N GLY A 112 15.48 -20.86 9.57
CA GLY A 112 16.73 -21.53 9.98
C GLY A 112 17.91 -20.61 10.30
N LYS A 113 17.78 -19.29 10.13
CA LYS A 113 18.84 -18.32 10.48
C LYS A 113 18.67 -17.79 11.91
N SER A 114 19.73 -17.89 12.71
CA SER A 114 19.78 -17.49 14.13
C SER A 114 20.15 -16.02 14.37
N GLY A 115 20.19 -15.19 13.32
CA GLY A 115 20.52 -13.76 13.45
C GLY A 115 19.42 -12.94 14.12
N ASN A 116 19.80 -11.89 14.85
CA ASN A 116 18.86 -10.96 15.50
C ASN A 116 17.99 -10.16 14.50
N ASN A 117 18.46 -9.98 13.27
CA ASN A 117 17.71 -9.29 12.23
C ASN A 117 16.77 -10.28 11.53
N TYR A 118 15.47 -9.95 11.47
CA TYR A 118 14.48 -10.71 10.71
C TYR A 118 14.45 -10.19 9.26
N VAL A 119 13.70 -9.14 8.97
CA VAL A 119 13.67 -8.51 7.64
C VAL A 119 13.69 -6.98 7.77
N LYS A 120 14.04 -6.28 6.68
CA LYS A 120 14.00 -4.80 6.64
C LYS A 120 12.59 -4.28 6.92
N TYR A 121 11.59 -4.96 6.36
CA TYR A 121 10.17 -4.68 6.52
C TYR A 121 9.46 -5.98 6.89
N ASP A 122 9.05 -6.07 8.14
CA ASP A 122 8.33 -7.21 8.68
C ASP A 122 6.81 -7.10 8.41
N PRO A 123 6.04 -8.20 8.55
CA PRO A 123 4.59 -8.17 8.38
C PRO A 123 3.90 -7.08 9.21
N ALA A 124 4.30 -6.89 10.47
CA ALA A 124 3.80 -5.81 11.31
C ALA A 124 4.02 -4.43 10.66
N TYR A 125 5.17 -4.16 10.04
CA TYR A 125 5.40 -2.93 9.31
C TYR A 125 4.56 -2.84 8.02
N ILE A 126 4.52 -3.91 7.22
CA ILE A 126 3.92 -3.92 5.88
C ILE A 126 2.39 -3.74 5.93
N TYR A 127 1.73 -4.38 6.91
CA TYR A 127 0.27 -4.42 6.98
C TYR A 127 -0.34 -3.39 7.94
N ASN A 128 0.45 -2.72 8.80
CA ASN A 128 -0.04 -1.79 9.82
C ASN A 128 -1.04 -0.74 9.29
N SER A 129 -0.68 -0.06 8.20
CA SER A 129 -1.52 1.00 7.61
C SER A 129 -2.81 0.44 7.02
N GLY A 130 -2.75 -0.71 6.36
CA GLY A 130 -3.93 -1.41 5.85
C GLY A 130 -4.86 -1.85 6.98
N LEU A 131 -4.32 -2.48 8.03
CA LEU A 131 -5.08 -2.90 9.21
C LEU A 131 -5.81 -1.72 9.86
N GLN A 132 -5.18 -0.55 9.94
CA GLN A 132 -5.83 0.66 10.44
C GLN A 132 -6.88 1.21 9.49
N THR A 133 -6.59 1.19 8.19
CA THR A 133 -7.51 1.68 7.16
C THR A 133 -8.80 0.86 7.14
N PHE A 134 -8.71 -0.45 7.34
CA PHE A 134 -9.86 -1.36 7.39
C PHE A 134 -10.52 -1.41 8.78
N GLY A 135 -10.09 -0.58 9.73
CA GLY A 135 -10.64 -0.58 11.09
C GLY A 135 -10.35 -1.86 11.89
N ILE A 136 -9.47 -2.73 11.41
CA ILE A 136 -9.02 -3.93 12.11
C ILE A 136 -8.15 -3.52 13.29
N LEU A 137 -7.16 -2.64 13.07
CA LEU A 137 -6.35 -2.05 14.13
C LEU A 137 -6.85 -0.64 14.43
N ARG A 138 -7.49 -0.44 15.58
CA ARG A 138 -8.16 0.83 15.93
C ARG A 138 -7.22 1.86 16.55
N SER A 139 -6.01 1.47 16.95
CA SER A 139 -5.06 2.37 17.61
C SER A 139 -3.63 2.28 17.04
N PRO A 140 -2.91 3.42 16.88
CA PRO A 140 -1.50 3.41 16.53
C PRO A 140 -0.60 2.82 17.62
N GLN A 141 -1.06 2.84 18.88
CA GLN A 141 -0.25 2.54 20.05
C GLN A 141 -0.16 1.04 20.33
N LEU A 142 0.08 0.28 19.27
CA LEU A 142 -0.02 -1.18 19.25
C LEU A 142 0.82 -1.82 20.38
N TYR A 143 2.08 -1.40 20.52
CA TYR A 143 2.97 -2.01 21.51
C TYR A 143 2.55 -1.68 22.95
N GLU A 144 2.14 -0.44 23.20
CA GLU A 144 1.69 0.01 24.52
C GLU A 144 0.39 -0.68 24.93
N LEU A 145 -0.53 -0.87 23.98
CA LEU A 145 -1.80 -1.55 24.20
C LEU A 145 -1.63 -3.06 24.42
N ILE A 146 -0.74 -3.73 23.67
CA ILE A 146 -0.40 -5.13 23.95
C ILE A 146 0.22 -5.25 25.34
N TYR A 147 1.12 -4.34 25.71
CA TYR A 147 1.76 -4.32 27.03
C TYR A 147 0.75 -4.12 28.17
N SER A 148 -0.16 -3.16 28.04
CA SER A 148 -1.18 -2.87 29.06
C SER A 148 -2.20 -4.01 29.16
N THR A 149 -2.63 -4.57 28.03
CA THR A 149 -3.54 -5.73 27.96
C THR A 149 -2.91 -6.95 28.64
N SER A 150 -1.65 -7.26 28.32
CA SER A 150 -0.89 -8.33 28.99
C SER A 150 -0.84 -8.15 30.50
N LYS A 151 -0.51 -6.94 30.98
CA LYS A 151 -0.49 -6.64 32.42
C LYS A 151 -1.86 -6.85 33.07
N ALA A 152 -2.94 -6.39 32.44
CA ALA A 152 -4.29 -6.56 32.95
C ALA A 152 -4.65 -8.04 33.05
N LEU A 153 -4.39 -8.83 32.00
CA LEU A 153 -4.65 -10.28 31.98
C LEU A 153 -3.89 -11.04 33.08
N HIS A 154 -2.65 -10.67 33.36
CA HIS A 154 -1.82 -11.34 34.37
C HIS A 154 -2.00 -10.83 35.81
N ASN A 155 -2.55 -9.63 35.98
CA ASN A 155 -2.82 -9.03 37.29
C ASN A 155 -4.29 -9.22 37.74
N ALA A 156 -5.17 -9.69 36.85
CA ALA A 156 -6.54 -10.04 37.21
C ALA A 156 -6.54 -11.09 38.34
N PRO A 157 -7.34 -10.91 39.40
CA PRO A 157 -7.42 -11.88 40.48
C PRO A 157 -7.87 -13.23 39.90
N LYS A 158 -7.12 -14.29 40.20
CA LYS A 158 -7.58 -15.67 39.89
C LYS A 158 -8.82 -15.91 40.73
N VAL A 159 -10.00 -15.82 40.12
CA VAL A 159 -11.24 -16.25 40.77
C VAL A 159 -11.06 -17.70 41.16
N THR A 160 -10.95 -17.95 42.45
CA THR A 160 -11.05 -19.29 43.03
C THR A 160 -12.44 -19.78 42.65
N LYS A 161 -12.53 -20.77 41.74
CA LYS A 161 -13.80 -21.40 41.39
C LYS A 161 -14.49 -21.84 42.68
N THR A 162 -15.52 -21.09 43.07
CA THR A 162 -16.52 -21.55 44.02
C THR A 162 -17.72 -21.89 43.17
N ASP A 163 -18.21 -23.13 43.32
CA ASP A 163 -19.27 -23.74 42.52
C ASP A 163 -20.62 -23.05 42.77
N ASN A 164 -20.81 -21.83 42.27
CA ASN A 164 -22.14 -21.22 42.18
C ASN A 164 -22.30 -20.55 40.80
N GLU A 165 -23.37 -20.98 40.14
CA GLU A 165 -23.84 -20.61 38.81
C GLU A 165 -24.13 -19.10 38.72
N ASP A 166 -23.43 -18.42 37.81
CA ASP A 166 -23.93 -17.34 36.93
C ASP A 166 -22.76 -16.72 36.15
N THR A 167 -22.20 -17.49 35.20
CA THR A 167 -21.12 -17.02 34.32
C THR A 167 -21.71 -16.35 33.08
N ASN A 168 -22.05 -15.07 33.18
CA ASN A 168 -22.25 -14.20 32.02
C ASN A 168 -21.53 -12.84 32.11
N ASP A 169 -20.91 -12.48 33.25
CA ASP A 169 -20.24 -11.17 33.44
C ASP A 169 -18.76 -11.12 32.97
N ASP A 170 -18.06 -12.26 32.89
CA ASP A 170 -16.62 -12.31 32.57
C ASP A 170 -16.28 -12.01 31.09
N ALA A 171 -17.27 -12.12 30.20
CA ALA A 171 -17.09 -11.88 28.77
C ALA A 171 -17.04 -10.38 28.45
N ASP A 172 -17.85 -9.57 29.14
CA ASP A 172 -17.93 -8.12 28.94
C ASP A 172 -16.71 -7.37 29.50
N GLU A 173 -16.12 -7.83 30.61
CA GLU A 173 -14.92 -7.18 31.17
C GLU A 173 -13.67 -7.39 30.29
N LYS A 174 -13.53 -8.58 29.67
CA LYS A 174 -12.45 -8.85 28.70
C LYS A 174 -12.68 -8.16 27.37
N SER A 175 -13.93 -7.91 26.98
CA SER A 175 -14.28 -7.16 25.76
C SER A 175 -13.62 -5.78 25.73
N GLY A 176 -13.55 -5.09 26.88
CA GLY A 176 -12.86 -3.81 27.03
C GLY A 176 -11.35 -3.85 26.77
N LEU A 177 -10.67 -4.93 27.16
CA LEU A 177 -9.20 -5.06 27.05
C LEU A 177 -8.73 -5.20 25.60
N PHE A 178 -9.56 -5.77 24.73
CA PHE A 178 -9.22 -6.08 23.35
C PHE A 178 -9.71 -5.03 22.34
N GLN A 179 -10.32 -3.93 22.78
CA GLN A 179 -10.90 -2.91 21.90
C GLN A 179 -9.92 -2.31 20.89
N PHE A 180 -8.60 -2.39 21.13
CA PHE A 180 -7.59 -1.86 20.23
C PHE A 180 -7.52 -2.57 18.87
N CYS A 181 -8.02 -3.80 18.76
CA CYS A 181 -7.95 -4.58 17.54
C CYS A 181 -9.20 -5.47 17.39
N SER A 182 -9.60 -5.75 16.17
CA SER A 182 -10.59 -6.78 15.84
C SER A 182 -9.85 -8.08 15.59
N PHE A 183 -10.41 -9.21 16.01
CA PHE A 183 -9.75 -10.50 15.91
C PHE A 183 -10.65 -11.47 15.14
N PRO A 184 -10.10 -12.18 14.13
CA PRO A 184 -10.87 -13.18 13.41
C PRO A 184 -11.15 -14.38 14.33
N ASN A 185 -12.28 -15.05 14.10
CA ASN A 185 -12.64 -16.29 14.77
C ASN A 185 -12.33 -17.48 13.85
N VAL A 186 -11.06 -17.87 13.77
CA VAL A 186 -10.58 -18.95 12.89
C VAL A 186 -10.30 -20.23 13.67
N ASP A 187 -10.45 -21.38 13.01
CA ASP A 187 -10.15 -22.70 13.57
C ASP A 187 -8.76 -23.21 13.17
N TYR A 188 -7.73 -22.36 13.30
CA TYR A 188 -6.34 -22.78 13.14
C TYR A 188 -5.40 -22.02 14.07
N ASP A 189 -4.28 -22.63 14.43
CA ASP A 189 -3.23 -22.00 15.25
C ASP A 189 -2.02 -21.71 14.37
N PHE A 190 -1.82 -20.43 14.02
CA PHE A 190 -0.67 -20.00 13.21
C PHE A 190 0.69 -20.35 13.84
N THR A 191 0.74 -20.63 15.15
CA THR A 191 1.96 -21.06 15.84
C THR A 191 2.29 -22.54 15.64
N GLN A 192 1.33 -23.34 15.17
CA GLN A 192 1.47 -24.75 14.87
C GLN A 192 1.40 -25.05 13.38
N LYS A 193 0.34 -24.59 12.70
CA LYS A 193 0.09 -24.86 11.28
C LYS A 193 -0.81 -23.77 10.69
N CYS A 194 -0.39 -23.19 9.58
CA CYS A 194 -1.22 -22.29 8.78
C CYS A 194 -0.73 -22.28 7.33
N THR A 195 -1.57 -21.80 6.41
CA THR A 195 -1.24 -21.69 4.98
C THR A 195 -1.60 -20.28 4.49
N LEU A 196 -1.19 -19.94 3.28
CA LEU A 196 -1.62 -18.71 2.61
C LEU A 196 -3.07 -18.75 2.14
N ASP A 197 -3.68 -19.93 2.04
CA ASP A 197 -5.08 -20.05 1.65
C ASP A 197 -5.99 -19.47 2.74
N LEU A 198 -6.99 -18.71 2.31
CA LEU A 198 -7.98 -18.11 3.19
C LEU A 198 -9.05 -19.15 3.55
N THR A 199 -9.32 -19.29 4.84
CA THR A 199 -10.53 -20.00 5.31
C THR A 199 -11.77 -19.15 5.06
N VAL A 200 -12.96 -19.72 5.27
CA VAL A 200 -14.20 -18.96 5.21
C VAL A 200 -14.18 -17.80 6.21
N GLU A 201 -13.73 -18.06 7.43
CA GLU A 201 -13.69 -17.08 8.52
C GLU A 201 -12.64 -15.99 8.28
N ASP A 202 -11.51 -16.31 7.63
CA ASP A 202 -10.55 -15.30 7.20
C ASP A 202 -11.19 -14.33 6.20
N LYS A 203 -11.90 -14.87 5.22
CA LYS A 203 -12.54 -14.07 4.18
C LYS A 203 -13.63 -13.21 4.76
N ASP A 204 -14.54 -13.80 5.53
CA ASP A 204 -15.65 -13.07 6.13
C ASP A 204 -15.13 -11.93 7.01
N PHE A 205 -14.10 -12.19 7.81
CA PHE A 205 -13.44 -11.16 8.62
C PHE A 205 -12.85 -10.03 7.78
N ILE A 206 -12.07 -10.35 6.75
CA ILE A 206 -11.40 -9.36 5.91
C ILE A 206 -12.41 -8.57 5.08
N VAL A 207 -13.37 -9.25 4.48
CA VAL A 207 -14.44 -8.68 3.65
C VAL A 207 -15.25 -7.72 4.52
N ASP A 208 -15.81 -8.17 5.64
CA ASP A 208 -16.61 -7.33 6.54
C ASP A 208 -15.88 -6.03 6.92
N HIS A 209 -14.60 -6.14 7.26
CA HIS A 209 -13.77 -4.98 7.59
C HIS A 209 -13.56 -4.02 6.42
N ILE A 210 -13.31 -4.52 5.21
CA ILE A 210 -13.24 -3.68 4.01
C ILE A 210 -14.60 -3.05 3.72
N LEU A 211 -15.70 -3.79 3.94
CA LEU A 211 -17.05 -3.35 3.61
C LEU A 211 -17.53 -2.20 4.49
N ASN A 212 -17.17 -2.26 5.78
CA ASN A 212 -17.63 -1.35 6.82
C ASN A 212 -16.63 -0.21 7.12
N ALA A 213 -15.41 -0.26 6.59
CA ALA A 213 -14.42 0.79 6.80
C ALA A 213 -14.84 2.11 6.14
N GLU A 214 -14.82 3.20 6.90
CA GLU A 214 -15.14 4.56 6.43
C GLU A 214 -14.24 4.97 5.26
N ALA A 215 -12.94 4.67 5.35
CA ALA A 215 -11.98 5.00 4.30
C ALA A 215 -12.22 4.27 2.97
N CYS A 216 -12.94 3.14 3.00
CA CYS A 216 -13.24 2.34 1.82
C CYS A 216 -14.55 2.75 1.13
N GLN A 217 -15.37 3.60 1.76
CA GLN A 217 -16.66 4.00 1.19
C GLN A 217 -16.48 4.77 -0.13
N GLY A 218 -17.25 4.39 -1.15
CA GLY A 218 -17.16 5.00 -2.48
C GLY A 218 -15.87 4.71 -3.25
N THR A 219 -15.08 3.71 -2.83
CA THR A 219 -13.82 3.35 -3.49
C THR A 219 -13.94 2.16 -4.42
N LEU A 220 -13.03 2.07 -5.40
CA LEU A 220 -12.96 0.94 -6.32
C LEU A 220 -12.62 -0.37 -5.59
N LEU A 221 -11.79 -0.32 -4.55
CA LEU A 221 -11.52 -1.48 -3.69
C LEU A 221 -12.82 -2.04 -3.08
N ARG A 222 -13.61 -1.21 -2.43
CA ARG A 222 -14.88 -1.62 -1.82
C ARG A 222 -15.82 -2.23 -2.84
N TYR A 223 -15.92 -1.62 -4.02
CA TYR A 223 -16.76 -2.11 -5.11
C TYR A 223 -16.33 -3.49 -5.61
N ILE A 224 -15.04 -3.73 -5.82
CA ILE A 224 -14.49 -5.03 -6.25
C ILE A 224 -14.78 -6.13 -5.23
N VAL A 225 -14.72 -5.80 -3.93
CA VAL A 225 -15.03 -6.75 -2.85
C VAL A 225 -16.53 -7.01 -2.73
N ASP A 226 -17.38 -5.99 -2.94
CA ASP A 226 -18.85 -6.15 -2.92
C ASP A 226 -19.39 -6.93 -4.12
N ASN A 227 -18.69 -6.86 -5.25
CA ASN A 227 -19.12 -7.41 -6.52
C ASN A 227 -18.14 -8.51 -6.96
N PRO A 228 -18.23 -9.73 -6.40
CA PRO A 228 -17.32 -10.83 -6.74
C PRO A 228 -17.40 -11.24 -8.22
N ASP A 229 -18.51 -10.97 -8.89
CA ASP A 229 -18.70 -11.22 -10.33
C ASP A 229 -18.07 -10.14 -11.22
N PHE A 230 -17.62 -9.01 -10.67
CA PHE A 230 -16.96 -7.97 -11.44
C PHE A 230 -15.66 -8.50 -12.04
N ALA A 231 -15.52 -8.47 -13.37
CA ALA A 231 -14.34 -9.00 -14.04
C ALA A 231 -13.06 -8.27 -13.60
N ILE A 232 -12.06 -9.02 -13.14
CA ILE A 232 -10.74 -8.45 -12.80
C ILE A 232 -9.96 -8.29 -14.10
N ALA A 233 -9.72 -7.04 -14.48
CA ALA A 233 -8.96 -6.71 -15.67
C ALA A 233 -7.47 -7.11 -15.54
N ASP A 234 -6.85 -7.47 -16.66
CA ASP A 234 -5.45 -7.89 -16.64
C ASP A 234 -4.50 -6.73 -16.35
N SER A 235 -4.84 -5.54 -16.82
CA SER A 235 -4.13 -4.30 -16.50
C SER A 235 -5.07 -3.22 -15.99
N PHE A 236 -4.51 -2.20 -15.33
CA PHE A 236 -5.30 -1.10 -14.75
C PHE A 236 -6.11 -0.34 -15.81
N GLU A 237 -5.56 -0.17 -17.02
CA GLU A 237 -6.20 0.57 -18.11
C GLU A 237 -7.40 -0.15 -18.70
N GLN A 238 -7.48 -1.47 -18.51
CA GLN A 238 -8.54 -2.33 -19.03
C GLN A 238 -9.75 -2.42 -18.10
N ILE A 239 -9.71 -1.80 -16.93
CA ILE A 239 -10.85 -1.76 -16.01
C ILE A 239 -12.03 -1.08 -16.73
N PRO A 240 -13.20 -1.75 -16.86
CA PRO A 240 -14.31 -1.24 -17.65
C PRO A 240 -15.06 -0.14 -16.89
N PHE A 241 -14.56 1.09 -16.95
CA PHE A 241 -15.08 2.21 -16.16
C PHE A 241 -16.57 2.53 -16.41
N HIS A 242 -17.09 2.21 -17.60
CA HIS A 242 -18.52 2.35 -17.92
C HIS A 242 -19.44 1.38 -17.15
N HIS A 243 -18.89 0.29 -16.61
CA HIS A 243 -19.62 -0.67 -15.78
C HIS A 243 -19.47 -0.39 -14.29
N LEU A 244 -18.74 0.67 -13.92
CA LEU A 244 -18.59 1.10 -12.53
C LEU A 244 -19.67 2.14 -12.19
N PRO A 245 -20.04 2.28 -10.90
CA PRO A 245 -20.81 3.43 -10.42
C PRO A 245 -20.14 4.73 -10.88
N GLN A 246 -20.97 5.73 -11.24
CA GLN A 246 -20.52 6.93 -11.94
C GLN A 246 -19.27 7.57 -11.32
N GLU A 247 -19.27 7.86 -10.02
CA GLU A 247 -18.13 8.52 -9.36
C GLU A 247 -16.84 7.69 -9.38
N ILE A 248 -16.97 6.37 -9.23
CA ILE A 248 -15.82 5.43 -9.25
C ILE A 248 -15.28 5.32 -10.68
N GLY A 249 -16.17 5.20 -11.67
CA GLY A 249 -15.83 5.14 -13.09
C GLY A 249 -15.14 6.43 -13.56
N GLU A 250 -15.66 7.59 -13.18
CA GLU A 250 -15.05 8.88 -13.48
C GLU A 250 -13.66 9.01 -12.86
N LEU A 251 -13.47 8.61 -11.60
CA LEU A 251 -12.14 8.63 -10.97
C LEU A 251 -11.15 7.69 -11.66
N GLN A 252 -11.58 6.47 -12.03
CA GLN A 252 -10.74 5.50 -12.73
C GLN A 252 -10.33 6.04 -14.10
N ASP A 253 -11.25 6.64 -14.87
CA ASP A 253 -10.94 7.22 -16.18
C ASP A 253 -9.94 8.38 -16.06
N LEU A 254 -10.10 9.26 -15.06
CA LEU A 254 -9.16 10.35 -14.81
C LEU A 254 -7.77 9.81 -14.41
N ALA A 255 -7.70 8.76 -13.59
CA ALA A 255 -6.44 8.10 -13.24
C ALA A 255 -5.79 7.44 -14.47
N ARG A 256 -6.58 6.78 -15.34
CA ARG A 256 -6.09 6.20 -16.60
C ARG A 256 -5.51 7.28 -17.52
N ARG A 257 -6.23 8.39 -17.72
CA ARG A 257 -5.75 9.55 -18.49
C ARG A 257 -4.47 10.15 -17.91
N PHE A 258 -4.35 10.23 -16.58
CA PHE A 258 -3.11 10.67 -15.94
C PHE A 258 -1.94 9.70 -16.22
N ALA A 259 -2.19 8.39 -16.19
CA ALA A 259 -1.18 7.39 -16.49
C ALA A 259 -0.70 7.49 -17.94
N ASP A 260 -1.62 7.67 -18.88
CA ASP A 260 -1.33 7.87 -20.31
C ASP A 260 -0.51 9.15 -20.52
N PHE A 261 -0.93 10.26 -19.90
CA PHE A 261 -0.23 11.54 -19.96
C PHE A 261 1.21 11.45 -19.45
N ILE A 262 1.41 10.91 -18.24
CA ILE A 262 2.76 10.79 -17.66
C ILE A 262 3.63 9.79 -18.41
N TYR A 263 3.05 8.71 -18.94
CA TYR A 263 3.79 7.76 -19.77
C TYR A 263 4.36 8.44 -21.03
N MET A 264 3.56 9.24 -21.73
CA MET A 264 4.01 10.07 -22.85
C MET A 264 5.16 11.01 -22.45
N VAL A 265 5.06 11.68 -21.29
CA VAL A 265 6.13 12.55 -20.78
C VAL A 265 7.41 11.77 -20.47
N HIS A 266 7.31 10.56 -19.92
CA HIS A 266 8.48 9.70 -19.70
C HIS A 266 9.12 9.20 -21.00
N ILE A 267 8.34 8.95 -22.06
CA ILE A 267 8.90 8.63 -23.38
C ILE A 267 9.74 9.82 -23.86
N ARG A 268 9.21 11.04 -23.80
CA ARG A 268 9.98 12.25 -24.18
C ARG A 268 11.22 12.43 -23.31
N TYR A 269 11.10 12.20 -22.00
CA TYR A 269 12.23 12.21 -21.08
C TYR A 269 13.34 11.23 -21.50
N ASN A 270 13.00 9.99 -21.88
CA ASN A 270 13.99 9.01 -22.34
C ASN A 270 14.63 9.43 -23.67
N TYR A 271 13.86 10.05 -24.56
CA TYR A 271 14.40 10.61 -25.79
C TYR A 271 15.44 11.69 -25.51
N ILE A 272 15.15 12.64 -24.62
CA ILE A 272 16.11 13.67 -24.17
C ILE A 272 17.32 13.02 -23.48
N TYR A 273 17.09 12.05 -22.59
CA TYR A 273 18.17 11.40 -21.85
C TYR A 273 19.11 10.60 -22.76
N SER A 274 18.59 10.07 -23.86
CA SER A 274 19.37 9.43 -24.92
C SER A 274 20.18 10.41 -25.78
N GLN A 275 20.15 11.72 -25.49
CA GLN A 275 20.70 12.78 -26.33
C GLN A 275 20.10 12.76 -27.75
N TYR A 276 18.79 12.53 -27.81
CA TYR A 276 18.01 12.47 -29.05
C TYR A 276 18.44 11.35 -30.01
N GLN A 277 19.12 10.31 -29.51
CA GLN A 277 19.62 9.18 -30.32
C GLN A 277 18.66 7.97 -30.33
N ASP A 278 17.78 7.82 -29.34
CA ASP A 278 16.85 6.69 -29.31
C ASP A 278 15.60 6.96 -30.15
N GLU A 279 15.73 6.63 -31.42
CA GLU A 279 14.70 6.80 -32.43
C GLU A 279 13.35 6.17 -32.08
N GLU A 280 13.36 5.02 -31.38
CA GLU A 280 12.12 4.37 -30.94
C GLU A 280 11.32 5.27 -29.99
N MET A 281 11.99 6.04 -29.12
CA MET A 281 11.32 6.99 -28.24
C MET A 281 10.79 8.20 -28.98
N ARG A 282 11.43 8.62 -30.08
CA ARG A 282 10.92 9.72 -30.91
C ARG A 282 9.61 9.31 -31.59
N ILE A 283 9.59 8.15 -32.23
CA ILE A 283 8.42 7.61 -32.93
C ILE A 283 7.28 7.38 -31.93
N GLU A 284 7.54 6.69 -30.83
CA GLU A 284 6.51 6.41 -29.83
C GLU A 284 5.98 7.69 -29.16
N PHE A 285 6.83 8.70 -28.94
CA PHE A 285 6.36 9.99 -28.43
C PHE A 285 5.36 10.65 -29.39
N GLN A 286 5.63 10.64 -30.70
CA GLN A 286 4.71 11.20 -31.70
C GLN A 286 3.37 10.46 -31.69
N GLU A 287 3.39 9.12 -31.64
CA GLU A 287 2.17 8.31 -31.54
C GLU A 287 1.36 8.65 -30.27
N LYS A 288 2.02 8.68 -29.10
CA LYS A 288 1.35 8.99 -27.82
C LYS A 288 0.89 10.44 -27.71
N LEU A 289 1.58 11.36 -28.37
CA LEU A 289 1.17 12.76 -28.46
C LEU A 289 -0.14 12.90 -29.24
N GLU A 290 -0.27 12.21 -30.38
CA GLU A 290 -1.50 12.22 -31.16
C GLU A 290 -2.65 11.50 -30.44
N GLU A 291 -2.38 10.37 -29.75
CA GLU A 291 -3.36 9.74 -28.86
C GLU A 291 -3.84 10.71 -27.77
N TYR A 292 -2.92 11.43 -27.12
CA TYR A 292 -3.25 12.44 -26.11
C TYR A 292 -4.10 13.57 -26.68
N ARG A 293 -3.73 14.14 -27.83
CA ARG A 293 -4.49 15.21 -28.51
C ARG A 293 -5.92 14.76 -28.86
N ASN A 294 -6.08 13.53 -29.34
CA ASN A 294 -7.38 12.97 -29.72
C ASN A 294 -8.22 12.54 -28.51
N SER A 295 -7.62 12.32 -27.34
CA SER A 295 -8.33 11.87 -26.14
C SER A 295 -9.26 12.92 -25.51
N GLY A 296 -9.10 14.20 -25.87
CA GLY A 296 -9.82 15.31 -25.25
C GLY A 296 -9.51 15.47 -23.75
N THR A 297 -8.33 15.03 -23.30
CA THR A 297 -7.96 15.04 -21.88
C THR A 297 -7.74 16.47 -21.38
N ASP A 298 -8.56 16.86 -20.40
CA ASP A 298 -8.38 18.08 -19.62
C ASP A 298 -7.48 17.78 -18.41
N ILE A 299 -6.23 18.23 -18.46
CA ILE A 299 -5.25 18.02 -17.39
C ILE A 299 -5.62 18.76 -16.11
N ASP A 300 -6.26 19.92 -16.18
CA ASP A 300 -6.73 20.60 -14.97
C ASP A 300 -7.82 19.76 -14.28
N LYS A 301 -8.77 19.20 -15.03
CA LYS A 301 -9.77 18.27 -14.48
C LYS A 301 -9.14 17.02 -13.86
N VAL A 302 -8.16 16.41 -14.55
CA VAL A 302 -7.43 15.24 -14.05
C VAL A 302 -6.71 15.56 -12.74
N LEU A 303 -5.95 16.65 -12.68
CA LEU A 303 -5.18 17.01 -11.50
C LEU A 303 -6.07 17.45 -10.33
N ASN A 304 -7.26 17.99 -10.59
CA ASN A 304 -8.24 18.37 -9.57
C ASN A 304 -8.98 17.17 -8.96
N ALA A 305 -8.89 15.98 -9.56
CA ALA A 305 -9.47 14.76 -9.02
C ALA A 305 -8.81 14.29 -7.71
N VAL A 306 -7.62 14.81 -7.37
CA VAL A 306 -6.89 14.42 -6.16
C VAL A 306 -6.37 15.64 -5.41
N SER A 307 -6.34 15.57 -4.08
CA SER A 307 -5.77 16.63 -3.24
C SER A 307 -4.40 16.22 -2.73
N ILE A 308 -3.40 17.09 -2.88
CA ILE A 308 -2.04 16.87 -2.39
C ILE A 308 -1.53 18.13 -1.68
N ARG A 309 -0.65 17.95 -0.69
CA ARG A 309 -0.11 19.08 0.10
C ARG A 309 0.88 19.95 -0.68
N GLU A 310 1.56 19.38 -1.66
CA GLU A 310 2.67 20.02 -2.38
C GLU A 310 2.38 19.96 -3.88
N ASN A 311 2.13 21.12 -4.49
CA ASN A 311 1.54 21.21 -5.82
C ASN A 311 2.56 21.31 -6.97
N SER A 312 3.88 21.31 -6.73
CA SER A 312 4.86 21.47 -7.82
C SER A 312 4.75 20.39 -8.90
N GLY A 313 4.36 19.17 -8.54
CA GLY A 313 4.07 18.12 -9.51
C GLY A 313 2.87 18.45 -10.40
N LYS A 314 1.80 19.05 -9.84
CA LYS A 314 0.63 19.48 -10.60
C LYS A 314 0.97 20.64 -11.52
N TRP A 315 1.70 21.63 -11.03
CA TRP A 315 2.17 22.76 -11.83
C TRP A 315 3.01 22.30 -13.01
N PHE A 316 3.94 21.37 -12.79
CA PHE A 316 4.71 20.76 -13.87
C PHE A 316 3.83 20.08 -14.93
N CYS A 317 2.84 19.28 -14.51
CA CYS A 317 1.92 18.62 -15.44
C CYS A 317 1.11 19.64 -16.25
N LYS A 318 0.66 20.73 -15.61
CA LYS A 318 -0.05 21.82 -16.27
C LYS A 318 0.83 22.52 -17.31
N GLU A 319 2.06 22.90 -16.93
CA GLU A 319 3.02 23.54 -17.84
C GLU A 319 3.35 22.63 -19.03
N VAL A 320 3.47 21.31 -18.83
CA VAL A 320 3.67 20.35 -19.92
C VAL A 320 2.48 20.36 -20.89
N ALA A 321 1.25 20.32 -20.36
CA ALA A 321 0.05 20.36 -21.18
C ALA A 321 -0.04 21.68 -21.98
N GLU A 322 0.32 22.80 -21.38
CA GLU A 322 0.40 24.12 -22.04
C GLU A 322 1.44 24.15 -23.18
N ARG A 323 2.63 23.56 -22.97
CA ARG A 323 3.67 23.46 -24.01
C ARG A 323 3.22 22.61 -25.19
N ILE A 324 2.56 21.48 -24.91
CA ILE A 324 1.99 20.61 -25.94
C ILE A 324 0.90 21.34 -26.74
N ALA A 325 0.01 22.08 -26.07
CA ALA A 325 -1.03 22.87 -26.71
C ALA A 325 -0.45 24.00 -27.58
N ALA A 326 0.66 24.60 -27.17
CA ALA A 326 1.39 25.60 -27.96
C ALA A 326 2.25 25.00 -29.09
N ASN A 327 2.25 23.67 -29.26
CA ASN A 327 3.12 22.94 -30.19
C ASN A 327 4.63 23.20 -29.99
N ASP A 328 5.04 23.51 -28.75
CA ASP A 328 6.42 23.77 -28.34
C ASP A 328 7.13 22.46 -28.00
N ILE A 329 7.21 21.56 -29.00
CA ILE A 329 7.61 20.15 -28.87
C ILE A 329 8.83 19.75 -29.70
N GLU A 330 9.42 20.73 -30.40
CA GLU A 330 10.65 20.54 -31.17
C GLU A 330 11.80 20.08 -30.28
N GLU A 331 12.77 19.37 -30.86
CA GLU A 331 14.00 18.97 -30.14
C GLU A 331 14.69 20.19 -29.52
N ASP A 332 15.05 20.06 -28.24
CA ASP A 332 15.65 21.14 -27.42
C ASP A 332 14.72 22.36 -27.19
N GLY A 333 13.45 22.26 -27.61
CA GLY A 333 12.40 23.27 -27.44
C GLY A 333 11.91 23.40 -25.98
N GLY A 334 10.83 24.17 -25.79
CA GLY A 334 10.38 24.53 -24.45
C GLY A 334 9.82 23.36 -23.63
N LEU A 335 9.19 22.35 -24.25
CA LEU A 335 8.82 21.12 -23.56
C LEU A 335 10.07 20.40 -22.99
N ASP A 336 11.13 20.30 -23.78
CA ASP A 336 12.36 19.60 -23.37
C ASP A 336 13.06 20.35 -22.25
N GLN A 337 13.20 21.68 -22.38
CA GLN A 337 13.75 22.52 -21.32
C GLN A 337 12.94 22.40 -20.02
N LEU A 338 11.61 22.32 -20.12
CA LEU A 338 10.75 22.11 -18.96
C LEU A 338 11.03 20.78 -18.26
N ILE A 339 11.14 19.67 -19.00
CA ILE A 339 11.45 18.33 -18.47
C ILE A 339 12.85 18.30 -17.83
N ILE A 340 13.86 18.83 -18.53
CA ILE A 340 15.26 18.91 -18.05
C ILE A 340 15.34 19.69 -16.73
N ASN A 341 14.69 20.86 -16.68
CA ASN A 341 14.67 21.70 -15.50
C ASN A 341 13.89 21.05 -14.35
N ARG A 342 12.81 20.34 -14.64
CA ARG A 342 12.04 19.60 -13.64
C ARG A 342 12.90 18.53 -12.98
N GLU A 343 13.56 17.67 -13.74
CA GLU A 343 14.44 16.64 -13.19
C GLU A 343 15.54 17.27 -12.33
N ARG A 344 16.17 18.34 -12.81
CA ARG A 344 17.22 19.06 -12.07
C ARG A 344 16.72 19.55 -10.70
N ARG A 345 15.50 20.09 -10.63
CA ARG A 345 14.87 20.55 -9.38
C ARG A 345 14.53 19.40 -8.44
N VAL A 346 14.02 18.29 -8.97
CA VAL A 346 13.57 17.13 -8.16
C VAL A 346 14.74 16.30 -7.66
N LYS A 347 15.74 16.03 -8.51
CA LYS A 347 16.84 15.09 -8.24
C LYS A 347 18.14 15.76 -7.85
N GLY A 348 18.32 17.05 -8.15
CA GLY A 348 19.54 17.80 -7.83
C GLY A 348 20.78 17.15 -8.45
N THR A 349 21.71 16.72 -7.60
CA THR A 349 22.95 16.03 -7.99
C THR A 349 22.72 14.62 -8.56
N ARG A 350 21.55 14.01 -8.29
CA ARG A 350 21.16 12.67 -8.77
C ARG A 350 20.38 12.71 -10.09
N ARG A 351 20.33 13.85 -10.78
CA ARG A 351 19.76 13.95 -12.12
C ARG A 351 20.53 13.05 -13.08
N LYS A 352 19.84 12.47 -14.05
CA LYS A 352 20.43 11.65 -15.11
C LYS A 352 20.77 12.51 -16.33
N ILE A 353 19.89 13.44 -16.72
CA ILE A 353 20.15 14.29 -17.88
C ILE A 353 21.33 15.22 -17.60
N GLY A 354 22.32 15.16 -18.49
CA GLY A 354 23.55 15.96 -18.40
C GLY A 354 24.46 15.59 -17.22
N ASN A 355 24.30 14.39 -16.64
CA ASN A 355 25.19 13.89 -15.59
C ASN A 355 26.06 12.74 -16.12
N PRO A 356 27.39 12.92 -16.25
CA PRO A 356 28.29 11.90 -16.77
C PRO A 356 28.31 10.58 -15.99
N ALA A 357 27.86 10.58 -14.73
CA ALA A 357 27.80 9.38 -13.90
C ALA A 357 26.69 8.40 -14.32
N TYR A 358 25.72 8.83 -15.13
CA TYR A 358 24.60 7.99 -15.57
C TYR A 358 24.58 7.86 -17.08
N ILE A 359 24.66 6.62 -17.58
CA ILE A 359 24.64 6.32 -19.02
C ILE A 359 23.25 5.81 -19.41
N TYR A 360 22.71 6.36 -20.49
CA TYR A 360 21.45 5.89 -21.06
C TYR A 360 21.56 4.41 -21.47
N ASN A 361 20.56 3.62 -21.10
CA ASN A 361 20.49 2.21 -21.47
C ASN A 361 19.17 1.93 -22.18
N LYS A 362 19.24 1.72 -23.49
CA LYS A 362 18.07 1.42 -24.33
C LYS A 362 17.28 0.18 -23.87
N ARG A 363 17.94 -0.82 -23.26
CA ARG A 363 17.27 -2.01 -22.72
C ARG A 363 16.60 -1.77 -21.36
N ASN A 364 16.95 -0.69 -20.69
CA ASN A 364 16.45 -0.35 -19.36
C ASN A 364 16.11 1.15 -19.29
N ARG A 365 15.10 1.53 -20.07
CA ARG A 365 14.55 2.89 -20.12
C ARG A 365 13.94 3.27 -18.78
N ILE A 366 14.06 4.55 -18.44
CA ILE A 366 13.61 5.09 -17.16
C ILE A 366 12.09 5.24 -17.17
N HIS A 367 11.39 4.66 -16.20
CA HIS A 367 9.93 4.75 -16.09
C HIS A 367 9.17 4.42 -17.39
N TYR A 368 9.69 3.46 -18.16
CA TYR A 368 9.08 2.97 -19.39
C TYR A 368 7.99 1.94 -19.08
N TYR A 369 6.96 2.40 -18.38
CA TYR A 369 5.75 1.67 -18.01
C TYR A 369 4.66 2.65 -17.59
N LYS A 370 3.39 2.24 -17.70
CA LYS A 370 2.25 3.04 -17.23
C LYS A 370 2.07 2.92 -15.72
N LEU A 371 1.51 3.96 -15.12
CA LEU A 371 1.14 3.94 -13.71
C LEU A 371 -0.05 2.99 -13.51
N THR A 372 0.14 2.01 -12.62
CA THR A 372 -0.90 1.01 -12.33
C THR A 372 -1.60 1.23 -10.98
N TYR A 373 -1.22 2.27 -10.22
CA TYR A 373 -1.88 2.63 -8.96
C TYR A 373 -2.07 1.49 -7.94
N ARG A 374 -1.11 0.54 -7.89
CA ARG A 374 -1.14 -0.67 -7.03
C ARG A 374 -2.09 -1.77 -7.52
N TRP A 375 -2.59 -1.68 -8.75
CA TRP A 375 -3.51 -2.64 -9.34
C TRP A 375 -3.04 -4.09 -9.25
N GLU A 376 -1.76 -4.36 -9.49
CA GLU A 376 -1.22 -5.73 -9.40
C GLU A 376 -1.47 -6.37 -8.02
N THR A 377 -1.30 -5.61 -6.94
CA THR A 377 -1.60 -6.10 -5.58
C THR A 377 -3.10 -6.29 -5.40
N VAL A 378 -3.92 -5.35 -5.89
CA VAL A 378 -5.39 -5.43 -5.82
C VAL A 378 -5.91 -6.64 -6.58
N LYS A 379 -5.36 -6.93 -7.77
CA LYS A 379 -5.68 -8.09 -8.60
C LYS A 379 -5.40 -9.37 -7.84
N THR A 380 -4.18 -9.56 -7.31
CA THR A 380 -3.84 -10.72 -6.49
C THR A 380 -4.78 -10.89 -5.30
N PHE A 381 -5.13 -9.79 -4.64
CA PHE A 381 -6.03 -9.79 -3.48
C PHE A 381 -7.46 -10.17 -3.83
N ALA A 382 -7.99 -9.65 -4.94
CA ALA A 382 -9.30 -10.00 -5.42
C ALA A 382 -9.36 -11.47 -5.87
N GLU A 383 -8.31 -11.99 -6.51
CA GLU A 383 -8.17 -13.40 -6.88
C GLU A 383 -8.14 -14.31 -5.63
N GLU A 384 -7.38 -13.95 -4.59
CA GLU A 384 -7.33 -14.70 -3.33
C GLU A 384 -8.68 -14.74 -2.61
N LEU A 385 -9.40 -13.61 -2.57
CA LEU A 385 -10.74 -13.55 -1.97
C LEU A 385 -11.76 -14.41 -2.75
N ARG A 386 -11.61 -14.51 -4.08
CA ARG A 386 -12.53 -15.24 -4.97
C ARG A 386 -12.23 -16.73 -5.15
N LYS A 387 -11.00 -17.17 -4.89
CA LYS A 387 -10.62 -18.59 -4.90
C LYS A 387 -11.54 -19.40 -3.97
N GLU A 388 -11.85 -20.67 -4.22
CA GLU A 388 -12.63 -21.46 -3.25
C GLU A 388 -11.96 -21.46 -1.86
N ALA A 389 -12.75 -21.20 -0.81
CA ALA A 389 -12.25 -21.21 0.56
C ALA A 389 -11.98 -22.65 1.01
N ILE A 390 -10.96 -22.83 1.85
CA ILE A 390 -10.66 -24.12 2.46
C ILE A 390 -11.31 -24.16 3.84
N ASN A 391 -11.97 -25.27 4.20
CA ASN A 391 -12.39 -25.49 5.59
C ASN A 391 -11.15 -25.57 6.49
N GLY A 392 -11.17 -24.85 7.62
CA GLY A 392 -10.05 -24.70 8.56
C GLY A 392 -9.36 -26.00 8.95
#